data_AF-A0A1Q6EDN4-F1
#
_entry.id   AF-A0A1Q6EDN4-F1
#
_cell.length_a   1.000
_cell.length_b   1.000
_cell.length_c   1.000
_cell.angle_alpha   90.00
_cell.angle_beta   90.00
_cell.angle_gamma   90.00
#
_symmetry.space_group_name_H-M   'P 1'
#
loop_
_entity.id
_entity.type
_entity.pdbx_description
1 polymer ?
#
loop_
_entity_poly.entity_id
_entity_poly.type
_entity_poly.pdbx_seq_one_letter_code
_entity_poly.pdbx_strand_id
1 'polypeptide(L)'
;MKKLFTCLAVVLFGAAMWSCSPYDDEELREAVDDLNDRVEAMEEAVRNANSGIETLRKLVEALQKNMTVTSVIETENGYTINFSDGTTATITNGTNAPSISVIKDEDGLYYWALDGRIIEIDGRKIKAEGSDGITPQLRINSDTKEWEMSLDGTTWTPMGVTAEGQDGDSLFSKVEDGDTEVVFTLSDGKTTIVIPKTSTAGFAFVFPETLPRGGTNVDNYYLFAFGEERELPFTGDVATVDLMHVPQGWSAKLDPHAKTVTVTAPASGSSYYTEGILSLIAIDRAERTTLASARIAAVDYSDPEGTFVLNEGNPSSDNGSVIYITSDGRLINYAYWRMNGTELGNAAQDLFIADDKLYIVSQNGGNDGMLVEADARTLKRTDNFSKDDCSSLSWPSHVAVVGRTAYIRDNAGVWTLDLDSRSLKQIEGTAGALKNRMAVVGDKVFVPANSKVLILENGNIAETIAMEGTVTGVIKSDEEGYVWVSCSTSPAQIIKLSATDYTMEKHTLTEGGVSAGWGATPAISAKGDEIYFCNNTSTIYRHTFSTNTTETLGDVKPNVVNWGIIYNMPAVHPVTGEYYYNTILGYGWSFLTNDISVYDLNSDTPAMVADYQNYTHFPAGIYFTAGF
;
A
#
# COMPACT_ATOMS: atom_id res chain seq x y z
N MET A 1 -15.46 100.02 -24.50
CA MET A 1 -16.57 99.21 -23.94
C MET A 1 -15.96 97.93 -23.43
N LYS A 2 -15.51 97.97 -22.16
CA LYS A 2 -16.10 97.31 -20.98
C LYS A 2 -15.94 95.77 -21.08
N LYS A 3 -14.88 95.17 -20.51
CA LYS A 3 -14.65 94.86 -19.06
C LYS A 3 -15.73 93.89 -18.54
N LEU A 4 -15.48 92.82 -17.78
CA LEU A 4 -14.30 92.27 -17.09
C LEU A 4 -14.83 90.98 -16.40
N PHE A 5 -13.99 89.94 -16.30
CA PHE A 5 -13.80 89.01 -15.16
C PHE A 5 -14.95 88.33 -14.38
N THR A 6 -14.56 87.10 -13.95
CA THR A 6 -14.80 86.38 -12.67
C THR A 6 -16.06 85.55 -12.42
N CYS A 7 -15.78 84.29 -12.07
CA CYS A 7 -16.20 83.53 -10.88
C CYS A 7 -17.67 83.18 -10.61
N LEU A 8 -17.85 81.87 -10.41
CA LEU A 8 -18.44 81.21 -9.23
C LEU A 8 -19.93 81.42 -8.90
N ALA A 9 -20.60 80.26 -8.74
CA ALA A 9 -21.64 79.95 -7.77
C ALA A 9 -23.08 80.49 -7.95
N VAL A 10 -23.99 79.52 -7.84
CA VAL A 10 -25.34 79.56 -7.25
C VAL A 10 -26.50 80.05 -8.13
N VAL A 11 -27.20 79.03 -8.67
CA VAL A 11 -28.64 78.75 -8.57
C VAL A 11 -29.65 79.83 -9.05
N LEU A 12 -30.42 79.53 -10.10
CA LEU A 12 -31.83 79.08 -10.05
C LEU A 12 -32.56 79.20 -11.40
N PHE A 13 -33.44 78.22 -11.60
CA PHE A 13 -34.63 78.20 -12.45
C PHE A 13 -34.49 78.10 -13.97
N GLY A 14 -35.01 76.97 -14.48
CA GLY A 14 -36.05 77.06 -15.49
C GLY A 14 -35.79 76.28 -16.79
N ALA A 15 -36.36 75.08 -16.82
CA ALA A 15 -36.83 74.35 -18.00
C ALA A 15 -35.80 73.63 -18.91
N ALA A 16 -36.18 72.39 -19.18
CA ALA A 16 -35.78 71.50 -20.27
C ALA A 16 -34.38 70.86 -20.19
N MET A 17 -34.30 69.69 -19.54
CA MET A 17 -34.13 68.39 -20.22
C MET A 17 -33.99 67.24 -19.19
N TRP A 18 -34.47 66.06 -19.61
CA TRP A 18 -34.43 64.72 -18.99
C TRP A 18 -35.65 64.25 -18.17
N SER A 19 -36.38 63.28 -18.75
CA SER A 19 -36.96 62.15 -18.04
C SER A 19 -37.08 60.96 -19.01
N CYS A 20 -36.36 59.90 -18.67
CA CYS A 20 -36.27 58.54 -19.19
C CYS A 20 -37.35 58.01 -20.15
N SER A 21 -36.90 57.51 -21.31
CA SER A 21 -37.48 56.28 -21.89
C SER A 21 -37.24 55.13 -20.90
N PRO A 22 -38.18 54.19 -20.68
CA PRO A 22 -37.81 52.93 -20.04
C PRO A 22 -36.72 52.28 -20.89
N TYR A 23 -35.64 51.83 -20.24
CA TYR A 23 -34.59 51.03 -20.86
C TYR A 23 -35.19 49.65 -21.09
N ASP A 24 -35.41 49.31 -22.36
CA ASP A 24 -35.93 48.01 -22.78
C ASP A 24 -34.74 47.07 -23.04
N ASP A 25 -34.47 46.21 -22.07
CA ASP A 25 -33.34 45.28 -22.04
C ASP A 25 -33.77 43.82 -22.20
N GLU A 26 -35.01 43.59 -22.64
CA GLU A 26 -35.61 42.26 -22.80
C GLU A 26 -34.81 41.42 -23.81
N GLU A 27 -34.44 41.96 -24.97
CA GLU A 27 -33.59 41.28 -25.96
C GLU A 27 -32.18 40.94 -25.43
N LEU A 28 -31.62 41.78 -24.55
CA LEU A 28 -30.30 41.52 -23.96
C LEU A 28 -30.37 40.46 -22.87
N ARG A 29 -31.48 40.38 -22.12
CA ARG A 29 -31.71 39.33 -21.14
C ARG A 29 -31.96 37.99 -21.81
N GLU A 30 -32.79 37.94 -22.86
CA GLU A 30 -33.01 36.73 -23.65
C GLU A 30 -31.70 36.21 -24.28
N ALA A 31 -30.83 37.10 -24.78
CA ALA A 31 -29.52 36.71 -25.31
C ALA A 31 -28.52 36.24 -24.23
N VAL A 32 -28.61 36.78 -23.00
CA VAL A 32 -27.79 36.35 -21.86
C VAL A 32 -28.29 35.02 -21.30
N ASP A 33 -29.60 34.83 -21.23
CA ASP A 33 -30.22 33.57 -20.81
C ASP A 33 -29.91 32.45 -21.83
N ASP A 34 -30.02 32.71 -23.14
CA ASP A 34 -29.57 31.78 -24.21
C ASP A 34 -28.08 31.44 -24.08
N LEU A 35 -27.23 32.43 -23.79
CA LEU A 35 -25.81 32.18 -23.62
C LEU A 35 -25.51 31.36 -22.35
N ASN A 36 -26.24 31.61 -21.27
CA ASN A 36 -26.11 30.86 -20.03
C ASN A 36 -26.55 29.39 -20.23
N ASP A 37 -27.70 29.17 -20.86
CA ASP A 37 -28.20 27.83 -21.21
C ASP A 37 -27.20 27.07 -22.09
N ARG A 38 -26.57 27.74 -23.06
CA ARG A 38 -25.55 27.14 -23.92
C ARG A 38 -24.25 26.82 -23.19
N VAL A 39 -23.83 27.66 -22.25
CA VAL A 39 -22.64 27.38 -21.42
C VAL A 39 -22.90 26.19 -20.50
N GLU A 40 -24.07 26.15 -19.86
CA GLU A 40 -24.48 25.02 -19.03
C GLU A 40 -24.51 23.71 -19.84
N ALA A 41 -25.08 23.73 -21.04
CA ALA A 41 -25.12 22.57 -21.93
C ALA A 41 -23.73 22.12 -22.42
N MET A 42 -22.79 23.06 -22.66
CA MET A 42 -21.41 22.74 -23.01
C MET A 42 -20.64 22.13 -21.83
N GLU A 43 -20.82 22.66 -20.61
CA GLU A 43 -20.22 22.08 -19.41
C GLU A 43 -20.76 20.69 -19.10
N GLU A 44 -22.05 20.48 -19.33
CA GLU A 44 -22.70 19.17 -19.20
C GLU A 44 -22.18 18.19 -20.25
N ALA A 45 -21.99 18.61 -21.50
CA ALA A 45 -21.39 17.79 -22.54
C ALA A 45 -19.97 17.32 -22.17
N VAL A 46 -19.12 18.21 -21.65
CA VAL A 46 -17.77 17.86 -21.18
C VAL A 46 -17.81 16.87 -20.01
N ARG A 47 -18.72 17.07 -19.05
CA ARG A 47 -18.92 16.14 -17.93
C ARG A 47 -19.37 14.76 -18.41
N ASN A 48 -20.34 14.70 -19.32
CA ASN A 48 -20.88 13.45 -19.85
C ASN A 48 -19.85 12.69 -20.68
N ALA A 49 -19.08 13.39 -21.53
CA ALA A 49 -18.03 12.76 -22.33
C ALA A 49 -16.91 12.14 -21.47
N ASN A 50 -16.43 12.88 -20.45
CA ASN A 50 -15.43 12.34 -19.51
C ASN A 50 -15.98 11.21 -18.63
N SER A 51 -17.24 11.31 -18.19
CA SER A 51 -17.94 10.20 -17.51
C SER A 51 -18.05 8.97 -18.42
N GLY A 52 -18.30 9.16 -19.72
CA GLY A 52 -18.31 8.11 -20.72
C GLY A 52 -16.95 7.42 -20.87
N ILE A 53 -15.84 8.17 -20.88
CA ILE A 53 -14.47 7.62 -20.95
C ILE A 53 -14.20 6.76 -19.73
N GLU A 54 -14.58 7.25 -18.56
CA GLU A 54 -14.43 6.52 -17.31
C GLU A 54 -15.27 5.23 -17.30
N THR A 55 -16.50 5.28 -17.82
CA THR A 55 -17.32 4.07 -17.98
C THR A 55 -16.74 3.10 -19.00
N LEU A 56 -16.21 3.57 -20.12
CA LEU A 56 -15.53 2.72 -21.10
C LEU A 56 -14.31 2.02 -20.49
N ARG A 57 -13.51 2.75 -19.69
CA ARG A 57 -12.41 2.17 -18.90
C ARG A 57 -12.91 1.09 -17.95
N LYS A 58 -13.98 1.36 -17.18
CA LYS A 58 -14.58 0.38 -16.28
C LYS A 58 -15.11 -0.87 -17.01
N LEU A 59 -15.66 -0.72 -18.21
CA LEU A 59 -16.09 -1.85 -19.04
C LEU A 59 -14.89 -2.67 -19.54
N VAL A 60 -13.79 -2.03 -19.93
CA VAL A 60 -12.53 -2.72 -20.26
C VAL A 60 -12.00 -3.46 -19.03
N GLU A 61 -11.94 -2.81 -17.87
CA GLU A 61 -11.55 -3.46 -16.62
C GLU A 61 -12.47 -4.64 -16.29
N ALA A 62 -13.77 -4.51 -16.52
CA ALA A 62 -14.72 -5.59 -16.32
C ALA A 62 -14.44 -6.76 -17.28
N LEU A 63 -14.10 -6.50 -18.54
CA LEU A 63 -13.64 -7.54 -19.47
C LEU A 63 -12.33 -8.18 -19.00
N GLN A 64 -11.36 -7.40 -18.54
CA GLN A 64 -10.07 -7.91 -18.05
C GLN A 64 -10.23 -8.78 -16.79
N LYS A 65 -11.09 -8.35 -15.88
CA LYS A 65 -11.38 -9.03 -14.61
C LYS A 65 -12.42 -10.14 -14.79
N ASN A 66 -12.94 -10.32 -16.02
CA ASN A 66 -14.05 -11.22 -16.36
C ASN A 66 -15.21 -11.06 -15.38
N MET A 67 -15.55 -9.81 -15.08
CA MET A 67 -16.68 -9.43 -14.22
C MET A 67 -17.98 -9.70 -14.96
N THR A 68 -19.03 -10.01 -14.21
CA THR A 68 -20.39 -10.11 -14.75
C THR A 68 -21.23 -8.90 -14.36
N VAL A 69 -22.25 -8.58 -15.15
CA VAL A 69 -23.29 -7.63 -14.76
C VAL A 69 -24.29 -8.32 -13.84
N THR A 70 -24.50 -7.79 -12.65
CA THR A 70 -25.52 -8.27 -11.70
C THR A 70 -26.88 -7.64 -11.98
N SER A 71 -26.91 -6.40 -12.46
CA SER A 71 -28.13 -5.69 -12.85
C SER A 71 -27.81 -4.46 -13.70
N VAL A 72 -28.75 -4.11 -14.56
CA VAL A 72 -28.79 -2.84 -15.29
C VAL A 72 -30.02 -2.08 -14.80
N ILE A 73 -29.82 -0.87 -14.28
CA ILE A 73 -30.89 0.00 -13.81
C ILE A 73 -31.01 1.15 -14.80
N GLU A 74 -32.12 1.20 -15.52
CA GLU A 74 -32.48 2.36 -16.34
C GLU A 74 -32.85 3.54 -15.43
N THR A 75 -32.32 4.71 -15.74
CA THR A 75 -32.52 5.98 -15.02
C THR A 75 -33.07 7.02 -15.99
N GLU A 76 -33.54 8.16 -15.48
CA GLU A 76 -34.06 9.26 -16.32
C GLU A 76 -33.02 9.73 -17.37
N ASN A 77 -31.73 9.66 -17.04
CA ASN A 77 -30.63 10.17 -17.86
C ASN A 77 -29.67 9.10 -18.38
N GLY A 78 -30.04 7.80 -18.38
CA GLY A 78 -29.22 6.71 -18.91
C GLY A 78 -29.25 5.44 -18.07
N TYR A 79 -28.11 4.78 -17.83
CA TYR A 79 -28.03 3.47 -17.16
C TYR A 79 -27.03 3.46 -16.00
N THR A 80 -27.38 2.75 -14.93
CA THR A 80 -26.41 2.29 -13.92
C THR A 80 -26.16 0.80 -14.11
N ILE A 81 -24.91 0.42 -14.32
CA ILE A 81 -24.47 -0.96 -14.49
C ILE A 81 -23.82 -1.40 -13.18
N ASN A 82 -24.38 -2.44 -12.56
CA ASN A 82 -23.82 -3.02 -11.34
C ASN A 82 -23.02 -4.27 -11.69
N PHE A 83 -21.77 -4.36 -11.27
CA PHE A 83 -20.91 -5.50 -11.55
C PHE A 83 -20.86 -6.50 -10.39
N SER A 84 -20.31 -7.68 -10.64
CA SER A 84 -20.17 -8.77 -9.67
C SER A 84 -19.23 -8.49 -8.51
N ASP A 85 -18.32 -7.52 -8.64
CA ASP A 85 -17.42 -7.09 -7.58
C ASP A 85 -18.02 -5.99 -6.68
N GLY A 86 -19.28 -5.59 -6.94
CA GLY A 86 -19.98 -4.53 -6.21
C GLY A 86 -19.69 -3.12 -6.72
N THR A 87 -18.80 -2.95 -7.70
CA THR A 87 -18.58 -1.66 -8.37
C THR A 87 -19.71 -1.33 -9.34
N THR A 88 -19.78 -0.06 -9.72
CA THR A 88 -20.77 0.44 -10.67
C THR A 88 -20.15 1.31 -11.76
N ALA A 89 -20.77 1.28 -12.93
CA ALA A 89 -20.54 2.23 -14.01
C ALA A 89 -21.83 2.96 -14.37
N THR A 90 -21.71 4.19 -14.84
CA THR A 90 -22.85 5.03 -15.21
C THR A 90 -22.72 5.45 -16.66
N ILE A 91 -23.73 5.15 -17.46
CA ILE A 91 -23.83 5.57 -18.85
C ILE A 91 -24.86 6.68 -18.91
N THR A 92 -24.49 7.85 -19.41
CA THR A 92 -25.41 8.95 -19.68
C THR A 92 -25.94 8.87 -21.11
N ASN A 93 -27.19 9.28 -21.33
CA ASN A 93 -27.75 9.40 -22.68
C ASN A 93 -27.14 10.61 -23.41
N GLY A 94 -27.03 10.53 -24.74
CA GLY A 94 -26.51 11.60 -25.59
C GLY A 94 -26.16 11.14 -27.01
N THR A 95 -25.96 12.05 -27.96
CA THR A 95 -25.85 11.69 -29.40
C THR A 95 -24.64 12.26 -30.16
N ASN A 96 -23.90 13.26 -29.65
CA ASN A 96 -22.88 13.98 -30.43
C ASN A 96 -21.46 14.01 -29.81
N ALA A 97 -21.10 13.03 -28.97
CA ALA A 97 -19.74 12.91 -28.45
C ALA A 97 -18.73 12.47 -29.54
N PRO A 98 -17.44 12.85 -29.44
CA PRO A 98 -16.40 12.34 -30.33
C PRO A 98 -16.29 10.81 -30.26
N SER A 99 -15.91 10.16 -31.36
CA SER A 99 -15.84 8.70 -31.48
C SER A 99 -14.59 8.12 -30.80
N ILE A 100 -14.61 8.10 -29.47
CA ILE A 100 -13.60 7.43 -28.65
C ILE A 100 -14.02 6.00 -28.40
N SER A 101 -13.10 5.07 -28.68
CA SER A 101 -13.29 3.64 -28.47
C SER A 101 -12.02 3.00 -27.90
N VAL A 102 -12.06 1.67 -27.77
CA VAL A 102 -10.93 0.86 -27.40
C VAL A 102 -10.77 -0.27 -28.42
N ILE A 103 -9.54 -0.54 -28.83
CA ILE A 103 -9.20 -1.60 -29.77
C ILE A 103 -8.27 -2.58 -29.07
N LYS A 104 -8.60 -3.86 -29.12
CA LYS A 104 -7.71 -4.94 -28.71
C LYS A 104 -6.71 -5.21 -29.83
N ASP A 105 -5.42 -5.04 -29.57
CA ASP A 105 -4.35 -5.23 -30.54
C ASP A 105 -3.83 -6.68 -30.55
N GLU A 106 -2.90 -7.01 -31.46
CA GLU A 106 -2.34 -8.36 -31.62
C GLU A 106 -1.62 -8.91 -30.38
N ASP A 107 -1.13 -8.01 -29.51
CA ASP A 107 -0.52 -8.36 -28.22
C ASP A 107 -1.54 -8.76 -27.14
N GLY A 108 -2.83 -8.68 -27.47
CA GLY A 108 -3.93 -9.00 -26.58
C GLY A 108 -4.28 -7.87 -25.61
N LEU A 109 -3.67 -6.69 -25.73
CA LEU A 109 -3.93 -5.53 -24.88
C LEU A 109 -4.95 -4.57 -25.50
N TYR A 110 -5.69 -3.84 -24.66
CA TYR A 110 -6.64 -2.81 -25.08
C TYR A 110 -5.99 -1.43 -25.12
N TYR A 111 -6.15 -0.75 -26.26
CA TYR A 111 -5.60 0.57 -26.52
C TYR A 111 -6.71 1.57 -26.83
N TRP A 112 -6.53 2.82 -26.42
CA TRP A 112 -7.46 3.89 -26.79
C TRP A 112 -7.42 4.15 -28.28
N ALA A 113 -8.59 4.36 -28.86
CA ALA A 113 -8.75 4.64 -30.28
C ALA A 113 -9.63 5.86 -30.51
N LEU A 114 -9.29 6.62 -31.55
CA LEU A 114 -10.06 7.75 -32.06
C LEU A 114 -10.46 7.45 -33.51
N ASP A 115 -11.76 7.53 -33.81
CA ASP A 115 -12.32 7.17 -35.12
C ASP A 115 -11.87 5.79 -35.62
N GLY A 116 -11.79 4.83 -34.69
CA GLY A 116 -11.38 3.45 -34.98
C GLY A 116 -9.89 3.26 -35.29
N ARG A 117 -9.03 4.22 -34.94
CA ARG A 117 -7.56 4.11 -35.05
C ARG A 117 -6.91 4.24 -33.68
N ILE A 118 -5.99 3.33 -33.35
CA ILE A 118 -5.22 3.38 -32.10
C ILE A 118 -4.48 4.72 -32.02
N ILE A 119 -4.59 5.37 -30.86
CA ILE A 119 -3.88 6.61 -30.56
C ILE A 119 -2.41 6.28 -30.31
N GLU A 120 -1.51 6.98 -31.00
CA GLU A 120 -0.07 6.86 -30.84
C GLU A 120 0.56 8.22 -30.53
N ILE A 121 1.43 8.27 -29.52
CA ILE A 121 2.27 9.44 -29.20
C ILE A 121 3.73 9.01 -29.23
N ASP A 122 4.56 9.76 -29.95
CA ASP A 122 5.99 9.46 -30.11
C ASP A 122 6.28 8.02 -30.56
N GLY A 123 5.37 7.46 -31.37
CA GLY A 123 5.44 6.08 -31.87
C GLY A 123 5.06 5.00 -30.85
N ARG A 124 4.42 5.36 -29.73
CA ARG A 124 3.92 4.44 -28.71
C ARG A 124 2.39 4.45 -28.65
N LYS A 125 1.78 3.27 -28.67
CA LYS A 125 0.34 3.08 -28.49
C LYS A 125 -0.08 3.38 -27.05
N ILE A 126 -1.23 4.03 -26.87
CA ILE A 126 -1.72 4.42 -25.54
C ILE A 126 -2.66 3.36 -24.97
N LYS A 127 -2.23 2.68 -23.90
CA LYS A 127 -3.00 1.61 -23.25
C LYS A 127 -4.22 2.17 -22.53
N ALA A 128 -5.34 1.46 -22.67
CA ALA A 128 -6.57 1.70 -21.92
C ALA A 128 -6.67 0.87 -20.63
N GLU A 129 -5.63 0.08 -20.35
CA GLU A 129 -5.65 -0.93 -19.30
C GLU A 129 -4.28 -1.11 -18.63
N GLY A 130 -4.26 -1.80 -17.47
CA GLY A 130 -3.04 -2.04 -16.71
C GLY A 130 -2.59 -0.85 -15.86
N SER A 131 -1.57 -1.04 -15.02
CA SER A 131 -1.05 0.00 -14.13
C SER A 131 -0.35 1.15 -14.86
N ASP A 132 0.00 0.96 -16.14
CA ASP A 132 0.57 1.96 -17.04
C ASP A 132 -0.45 2.53 -18.06
N GLY A 133 -1.74 2.22 -17.89
CA GLY A 133 -2.83 2.79 -18.69
C GLY A 133 -3.03 4.28 -18.39
N ILE A 134 -3.32 5.07 -19.42
CA ILE A 134 -3.55 6.52 -19.30
C ILE A 134 -4.97 6.84 -19.77
N THR A 135 -5.82 7.37 -18.88
CA THR A 135 -7.19 7.77 -19.20
C THR A 135 -7.22 9.15 -19.88
N PRO A 136 -7.74 9.29 -21.11
CA PRO A 136 -7.85 10.58 -21.79
C PRO A 136 -8.82 11.53 -21.09
N GLN A 137 -8.55 12.82 -21.20
CA GLN A 137 -9.43 13.89 -20.76
C GLN A 137 -9.95 14.66 -21.97
N LEU A 138 -11.22 15.05 -21.93
CA LEU A 138 -11.86 15.86 -22.96
C LEU A 138 -12.26 17.24 -22.44
N ARG A 139 -12.18 18.23 -23.33
CA ARG A 139 -12.78 19.55 -23.14
C ARG A 139 -13.28 20.11 -24.47
N ILE A 140 -14.06 21.17 -24.42
CA ILE A 140 -14.41 21.97 -25.59
C ILE A 140 -13.58 23.26 -25.57
N ASN A 141 -12.90 23.56 -26.68
CA ASN A 141 -12.20 24.82 -26.86
C ASN A 141 -13.21 25.99 -26.84
N SER A 142 -12.98 26.97 -25.97
CA SER A 142 -13.90 28.10 -25.77
C SER A 142 -14.11 28.95 -27.02
N ASP A 143 -13.08 29.02 -27.88
CA ASP A 143 -13.00 29.91 -29.03
C ASP A 143 -13.47 29.22 -30.31
N THR A 144 -13.04 27.98 -30.55
CA THR A 144 -13.39 27.21 -31.76
C THR A 144 -14.63 26.33 -31.60
N LYS A 145 -15.08 26.10 -30.36
CA LYS A 145 -16.15 25.14 -30.01
C LYS A 145 -15.83 23.69 -30.40
N GLU A 146 -14.56 23.41 -30.69
CA GLU A 146 -14.08 22.09 -31.08
C GLU A 146 -13.70 21.26 -29.83
N TRP A 147 -13.95 19.96 -29.88
CA TRP A 147 -13.46 19.01 -28.89
C TRP A 147 -11.94 18.92 -28.93
N GLU A 148 -11.33 18.90 -27.75
CA GLU A 148 -9.90 18.68 -27.56
C GLU A 148 -9.66 17.55 -26.55
N MET A 149 -8.63 16.75 -26.80
CA MET A 149 -8.21 15.64 -25.95
C MET A 149 -6.83 15.90 -25.33
N SER A 150 -6.66 15.51 -24.07
CA SER A 150 -5.39 15.53 -23.36
C SER A 150 -5.10 14.19 -22.67
N LEU A 151 -3.83 13.80 -22.60
CA LEU A 151 -3.37 12.63 -21.84
C LEU A 151 -2.59 13.01 -20.57
N ASP A 152 -2.19 14.27 -20.44
CA ASP A 152 -1.40 14.80 -19.32
C ASP A 152 -2.13 15.92 -18.55
N GLY A 153 -3.33 16.30 -19.00
CA GLY A 153 -4.14 17.40 -18.48
C GLY A 153 -3.65 18.82 -18.86
N THR A 154 -2.53 18.93 -19.56
CA THR A 154 -1.87 20.22 -19.85
C THR A 154 -1.73 20.52 -21.34
N THR A 155 -1.49 19.49 -22.16
CA THR A 155 -1.37 19.56 -23.61
C THR A 155 -2.67 19.05 -24.24
N TRP A 156 -3.28 19.87 -25.09
CA TRP A 156 -4.60 19.61 -25.66
C TRP A 156 -4.54 19.55 -27.19
N THR A 157 -5.10 18.49 -27.77
CA THR A 157 -5.09 18.22 -29.21
C THR A 157 -6.51 18.31 -29.78
N PRO A 158 -6.78 19.15 -30.79
CA PRO A 158 -8.07 19.24 -31.45
C PRO A 158 -8.49 17.92 -32.10
N MET A 159 -9.78 17.58 -32.00
CA MET A 159 -10.33 16.30 -32.44
C MET A 159 -11.09 16.37 -33.78
N GLY A 160 -11.30 17.55 -34.35
CA GLY A 160 -12.03 17.73 -35.61
C GLY A 160 -13.56 17.74 -35.48
N VAL A 161 -14.10 17.71 -34.26
CA VAL A 161 -15.55 17.62 -33.98
C VAL A 161 -15.99 18.84 -33.19
N THR A 162 -17.04 19.53 -33.66
CA THR A 162 -17.61 20.71 -32.98
C THR A 162 -18.74 20.29 -32.05
N ALA A 163 -18.78 20.83 -30.83
CA ALA A 163 -19.86 20.59 -29.89
C ALA A 163 -21.10 21.42 -30.26
N GLU A 164 -22.25 20.77 -30.43
CA GLU A 164 -23.51 21.43 -30.81
C GLU A 164 -24.39 21.78 -29.58
N GLY A 165 -24.16 21.13 -28.43
CA GLY A 165 -24.66 21.55 -27.12
C GLY A 165 -26.18 21.49 -26.92
N GLN A 166 -26.94 20.66 -27.66
CA GLN A 166 -28.40 20.61 -27.54
C GLN A 166 -28.96 19.40 -26.79
N ASP A 167 -28.27 18.25 -26.76
CA ASP A 167 -28.88 16.99 -26.27
C ASP A 167 -27.99 16.14 -25.33
N GLY A 168 -26.88 16.72 -24.83
CA GLY A 168 -25.88 15.97 -24.08
C GLY A 168 -25.09 14.99 -24.97
N ASP A 169 -23.82 14.79 -24.66
CA ASP A 169 -22.90 13.99 -25.48
C ASP A 169 -22.57 12.67 -24.79
N SER A 170 -22.85 11.54 -25.45
CA SER A 170 -22.53 10.20 -24.95
C SER A 170 -21.62 9.43 -25.88
N LEU A 171 -20.67 8.70 -25.30
CA LEU A 171 -19.83 7.73 -26.01
C LEU A 171 -20.54 6.41 -26.29
N PHE A 172 -21.78 6.22 -25.80
CA PHE A 172 -22.55 5.01 -25.97
C PHE A 172 -23.80 5.30 -26.79
N SER A 173 -24.00 4.57 -27.89
CA SER A 173 -25.21 4.68 -28.70
C SER A 173 -26.34 3.79 -28.20
N LYS A 174 -26.02 2.70 -27.49
CA LYS A 174 -27.01 1.69 -27.07
C LYS A 174 -26.50 0.82 -25.91
N VAL A 175 -27.40 0.47 -25.00
CA VAL A 175 -27.21 -0.59 -24.00
C VAL A 175 -28.34 -1.60 -24.16
N GLU A 176 -27.99 -2.87 -24.38
CA GLU A 176 -28.95 -3.97 -24.52
C GLU A 176 -28.83 -4.90 -23.33
N ASP A 177 -29.84 -4.88 -22.46
CA ASP A 177 -29.92 -5.73 -21.29
C ASP A 177 -30.55 -7.10 -21.65
N GLY A 178 -29.74 -8.03 -22.15
CA GLY A 178 -30.19 -9.38 -22.54
C GLY A 178 -30.34 -10.34 -21.37
N ASP A 179 -30.83 -11.56 -21.62
CA ASP A 179 -31.04 -12.56 -20.55
C ASP A 179 -29.74 -13.13 -19.97
N THR A 180 -28.70 -13.24 -20.80
CA THR A 180 -27.41 -13.87 -20.45
C THR A 180 -26.24 -12.90 -20.42
N GLU A 181 -26.41 -11.71 -20.99
CA GLU A 181 -25.35 -10.72 -21.18
C GLU A 181 -25.92 -9.32 -21.38
N VAL A 182 -25.06 -8.32 -21.22
CA VAL A 182 -25.34 -6.92 -21.53
C VAL A 182 -24.41 -6.49 -22.67
N VAL A 183 -24.99 -5.94 -23.73
CA VAL A 183 -24.24 -5.45 -24.90
C VAL A 183 -24.22 -3.92 -24.89
N PHE A 184 -23.03 -3.35 -24.84
CA PHE A 184 -22.78 -1.91 -24.91
C PHE A 184 -22.29 -1.56 -26.30
N THR A 185 -23.02 -0.73 -27.04
CA THR A 185 -22.62 -0.23 -28.36
C THR A 185 -22.10 1.20 -28.21
N LEU A 186 -20.92 1.48 -28.75
CA LEU A 186 -20.31 2.82 -28.72
C LEU A 186 -20.91 3.75 -29.79
N SER A 187 -20.64 5.05 -29.66
CA SER A 187 -21.16 6.12 -30.54
C SER A 187 -20.80 5.95 -32.02
N ASP A 188 -19.76 5.16 -32.34
CA ASP A 188 -19.43 4.78 -33.72
C ASP A 188 -20.44 3.83 -34.39
N GLY A 189 -21.39 3.29 -33.60
CA GLY A 189 -22.43 2.36 -34.02
C GLY A 189 -21.91 0.99 -34.46
N LYS A 190 -20.63 0.68 -34.25
CA LYS A 190 -19.96 -0.54 -34.74
C LYS A 190 -19.23 -1.30 -33.64
N THR A 191 -18.62 -0.60 -32.70
CA THR A 191 -17.88 -1.20 -31.61
C THR A 191 -18.85 -1.64 -30.52
N THR A 192 -18.82 -2.93 -30.19
CA THR A 192 -19.64 -3.52 -29.13
C THR A 192 -18.75 -4.12 -28.03
N ILE A 193 -19.10 -3.85 -26.78
CA ILE A 193 -18.55 -4.53 -25.60
C ILE A 193 -19.65 -5.42 -25.03
N VAL A 194 -19.35 -6.69 -24.80
CA VAL A 194 -20.31 -7.67 -24.28
C VAL A 194 -19.84 -8.14 -22.91
N ILE A 195 -20.67 -7.96 -21.89
CA ILE A 195 -20.38 -8.42 -20.52
C ILE A 195 -21.47 -9.41 -20.08
N PRO A 196 -21.13 -10.66 -19.72
CA PRO A 196 -22.11 -11.66 -19.30
C PRO A 196 -22.83 -11.25 -18.00
N LYS A 197 -24.07 -11.70 -17.81
CA LYS A 197 -24.83 -11.51 -16.56
C LYS A 197 -24.51 -12.61 -15.55
N THR A 198 -24.60 -12.27 -14.26
CA THR A 198 -24.49 -13.27 -13.18
C THR A 198 -25.70 -14.20 -13.22
N SER A 199 -25.53 -15.44 -13.68
CA SER A 199 -26.67 -16.36 -13.84
C SER A 199 -26.74 -17.51 -12.84
N THR A 200 -25.72 -17.74 -12.00
CA THR A 200 -25.75 -18.82 -10.99
C THR A 200 -25.38 -18.35 -9.60
N ALA A 201 -26.30 -18.50 -8.64
CA ALA A 201 -25.98 -18.37 -7.23
C ALA A 201 -24.97 -19.46 -6.84
N GLY A 202 -23.79 -19.06 -6.35
CA GLY A 202 -22.81 -19.97 -5.77
C GLY A 202 -21.78 -20.59 -6.72
N PHE A 203 -21.68 -20.17 -7.99
CA PHE A 203 -20.51 -20.46 -8.82
C PHE A 203 -19.40 -19.44 -8.53
N ALA A 204 -18.38 -19.86 -7.79
CA ALA A 204 -17.30 -18.99 -7.30
C ALA A 204 -16.09 -19.83 -6.90
N PHE A 205 -14.91 -19.22 -6.84
CA PHE A 205 -13.79 -19.82 -6.10
C PHE A 205 -14.09 -19.83 -4.59
N VAL A 206 -13.61 -20.86 -3.90
CA VAL A 206 -13.75 -21.03 -2.45
C VAL A 206 -12.45 -20.59 -1.78
N PHE A 207 -12.43 -19.36 -1.30
CA PHE A 207 -11.28 -18.83 -0.59
C PHE A 207 -11.05 -19.51 0.77
N PRO A 208 -9.80 -19.56 1.27
CA PRO A 208 -9.49 -20.13 2.58
C PRO A 208 -10.36 -19.52 3.70
N GLU A 209 -10.81 -20.37 4.62
CA GLU A 209 -11.74 -20.04 5.72
C GLU A 209 -11.25 -18.88 6.60
N THR A 210 -12.21 -18.19 7.25
CA THR A 210 -12.13 -16.95 8.05
C THR A 210 -10.75 -16.32 8.20
N LEU A 211 -10.56 -15.19 7.52
CA LEU A 211 -9.43 -14.29 7.71
C LEU A 211 -9.16 -14.04 9.20
N PRO A 212 -7.89 -13.87 9.60
CA PRO A 212 -7.56 -13.43 10.96
C PRO A 212 -8.34 -12.17 11.32
N ARG A 213 -8.59 -11.98 12.62
CA ARG A 213 -9.37 -10.85 13.12
C ARG A 213 -8.77 -9.52 12.65
N GLY A 214 -9.57 -8.74 11.91
CA GLY A 214 -9.16 -7.48 11.28
C GLY A 214 -8.97 -7.59 9.75
N GLY A 215 -8.92 -8.81 9.21
CA GLY A 215 -8.93 -9.04 7.77
C GLY A 215 -10.25 -8.64 7.13
N THR A 216 -10.16 -8.12 5.92
CA THR A 216 -11.31 -7.60 5.15
C THR A 216 -11.46 -8.32 3.81
N ASN A 217 -12.51 -8.06 3.05
CA ASN A 217 -12.65 -8.69 1.73
C ASN A 217 -11.53 -8.32 0.74
N VAL A 218 -10.82 -7.19 0.93
CA VAL A 218 -9.64 -6.87 0.09
C VAL A 218 -8.47 -7.82 0.36
N ASP A 219 -8.50 -8.51 1.50
CA ASP A 219 -7.56 -9.55 1.88
C ASP A 219 -7.92 -10.92 1.27
N ASN A 220 -9.02 -11.03 0.53
CA ASN A 220 -9.52 -12.31 0.06
C ASN A 220 -8.92 -12.70 -1.31
N TYR A 221 -7.72 -13.26 -1.30
CA TYR A 221 -7.00 -13.72 -2.49
C TYR A 221 -6.01 -14.83 -2.13
N TYR A 222 -5.60 -15.60 -3.14
CA TYR A 222 -4.62 -16.66 -2.96
C TYR A 222 -3.20 -16.11 -3.11
N LEU A 223 -2.39 -16.26 -2.07
CA LEU A 223 -0.98 -15.86 -2.07
C LEU A 223 -0.09 -17.09 -2.15
N PHE A 224 0.89 -17.06 -3.05
CA PHE A 224 1.83 -18.12 -3.37
C PHE A 224 3.26 -17.67 -3.11
N ALA A 225 4.15 -18.62 -2.85
CA ALA A 225 5.57 -18.43 -3.14
C ALA A 225 5.80 -18.58 -4.65
N PHE A 226 6.82 -17.92 -5.21
CA PHE A 226 7.21 -18.18 -6.60
C PHE A 226 7.51 -19.66 -6.84
N GLY A 227 7.01 -20.19 -7.95
CA GLY A 227 7.10 -21.60 -8.34
C GLY A 227 6.21 -22.56 -7.55
N GLU A 228 5.42 -22.07 -6.60
CA GLU A 228 4.51 -22.90 -5.82
C GLU A 228 3.31 -23.37 -6.65
N GLU A 229 2.89 -24.61 -6.42
CA GLU A 229 1.64 -25.17 -6.94
C GLU A 229 0.62 -25.30 -5.79
N ARG A 230 -0.63 -24.90 -6.03
CA ARG A 230 -1.77 -25.12 -5.10
C ARG A 230 -3.03 -25.49 -5.84
N GLU A 231 -3.91 -26.24 -5.17
CA GLU A 231 -5.27 -26.49 -5.66
C GLU A 231 -6.24 -25.43 -5.12
N LEU A 232 -6.95 -24.77 -6.04
CA LEU A 232 -7.96 -23.77 -5.73
C LEU A 232 -9.35 -24.37 -5.92
N PRO A 233 -10.14 -24.57 -4.86
CA PRO A 233 -11.47 -25.11 -4.97
C PRO A 233 -12.45 -24.10 -5.56
N PHE A 234 -13.47 -24.59 -6.28
CA PHE A 234 -14.61 -23.79 -6.71
C PHE A 234 -15.94 -24.49 -6.41
N THR A 235 -16.99 -23.69 -6.26
CA THR A 235 -18.36 -24.11 -5.98
C THR A 235 -19.25 -23.86 -7.21
N GLY A 236 -20.49 -24.36 -7.17
CA GLY A 236 -21.53 -24.16 -8.19
C GLY A 236 -22.04 -25.46 -8.77
N ASP A 237 -23.32 -25.49 -9.14
CA ASP A 237 -23.91 -26.56 -9.95
C ASP A 237 -23.98 -26.08 -11.41
N VAL A 238 -23.02 -26.53 -12.20
CA VAL A 238 -22.85 -26.16 -13.60
C VAL A 238 -22.87 -27.41 -14.48
N ALA A 239 -23.37 -27.26 -15.71
CA ALA A 239 -23.37 -28.34 -16.70
C ALA A 239 -21.96 -28.58 -17.26
N THR A 240 -21.23 -27.51 -17.54
CA THR A 240 -19.84 -27.53 -18.03
C THR A 240 -19.06 -26.35 -17.44
N VAL A 241 -17.75 -26.51 -17.29
CA VAL A 241 -16.83 -25.46 -16.83
C VAL A 241 -15.52 -25.58 -17.60
N ASP A 242 -14.91 -24.45 -17.92
CA ASP A 242 -13.59 -24.36 -18.56
C ASP A 242 -12.78 -23.17 -18.02
N LEU A 243 -11.47 -23.17 -18.29
CA LEU A 243 -10.58 -22.04 -18.01
C LEU A 243 -10.86 -20.92 -19.02
N MET A 244 -11.22 -19.74 -18.51
CA MET A 244 -11.43 -18.55 -19.35
C MET A 244 -10.16 -17.72 -19.47
N HIS A 245 -9.48 -17.51 -18.35
CA HIS A 245 -8.28 -16.68 -18.30
C HIS A 245 -7.30 -17.20 -17.24
N VAL A 246 -6.03 -17.28 -17.62
CA VAL A 246 -4.89 -17.58 -16.76
C VAL A 246 -3.89 -16.44 -16.95
N PRO A 247 -3.48 -15.72 -15.89
CA PRO A 247 -2.55 -14.60 -16.03
C PRO A 247 -1.22 -15.01 -16.65
N GLN A 248 -0.56 -14.06 -17.34
CA GLN A 248 0.74 -14.31 -17.97
C GLN A 248 1.76 -14.86 -16.96
N GLY A 249 2.47 -15.93 -17.35
CA GLY A 249 3.48 -16.58 -16.51
C GLY A 249 2.93 -17.60 -15.51
N TRP A 250 1.62 -17.59 -15.24
CA TRP A 250 0.96 -18.59 -14.43
C TRP A 250 0.52 -19.79 -15.29
N SER A 251 0.36 -20.95 -14.67
CA SER A 251 -0.27 -22.10 -15.32
C SER A 251 -1.42 -22.63 -14.47
N ALA A 252 -2.45 -23.16 -15.13
CA ALA A 252 -3.63 -23.68 -14.45
C ALA A 252 -4.14 -24.95 -15.15
N LYS A 253 -4.61 -25.90 -14.35
CA LYS A 253 -5.22 -27.15 -14.82
C LYS A 253 -6.54 -27.36 -14.08
N LEU A 254 -7.63 -27.35 -14.82
CA LEU A 254 -8.98 -27.55 -14.29
C LEU A 254 -9.29 -29.04 -14.12
N ASP A 255 -9.84 -29.41 -12.97
CA ASP A 255 -10.52 -30.67 -12.73
C ASP A 255 -12.01 -30.42 -12.41
N PRO A 256 -12.90 -30.56 -13.40
CA PRO A 256 -14.34 -30.33 -13.20
C PRO A 256 -14.99 -31.34 -12.25
N HIS A 257 -14.42 -32.55 -12.10
CA HIS A 257 -14.98 -33.59 -11.26
C HIS A 257 -14.63 -33.37 -9.78
N ALA A 258 -13.38 -32.99 -9.51
CA ALA A 258 -12.93 -32.60 -8.18
C ALA A 258 -13.40 -31.19 -7.78
N LYS A 259 -13.86 -30.39 -8.75
CA LYS A 259 -14.18 -28.97 -8.60
C LYS A 259 -13.00 -28.14 -8.09
N THR A 260 -11.84 -28.37 -8.69
CA THR A 260 -10.59 -27.68 -8.35
C THR A 260 -9.88 -27.18 -9.59
N VAL A 261 -9.04 -26.17 -9.40
CA VAL A 261 -8.04 -25.73 -10.38
C VAL A 261 -6.67 -25.87 -9.73
N THR A 262 -5.80 -26.73 -10.25
CA THR A 262 -4.39 -26.75 -9.85
C THR A 262 -3.70 -25.56 -10.52
N VAL A 263 -3.17 -24.64 -9.72
CA VAL A 263 -2.52 -23.40 -10.18
C VAL A 263 -1.06 -23.41 -9.78
N THR A 264 -0.17 -23.15 -10.73
CA THR A 264 1.26 -23.00 -10.49
C THR A 264 1.66 -21.54 -10.67
N ALA A 265 2.25 -20.96 -9.64
CA ALA A 265 2.82 -19.62 -9.67
C ALA A 265 4.01 -19.56 -10.64
N PRO A 266 4.31 -18.37 -11.23
CA PRO A 266 5.46 -18.20 -12.08
C PRO A 266 6.74 -18.61 -11.36
N ALA A 267 7.74 -19.08 -12.09
CA ALA A 267 9.08 -19.21 -11.53
C ALA A 267 9.60 -17.83 -11.09
N SER A 268 10.50 -17.81 -10.11
CA SER A 268 11.14 -16.57 -9.67
C SER A 268 11.80 -15.86 -10.85
N GLY A 269 11.42 -14.60 -11.07
CA GLY A 269 11.94 -13.76 -12.16
C GLY A 269 12.74 -12.58 -11.63
N SER A 270 12.74 -11.48 -12.39
CA SER A 270 13.34 -10.20 -11.98
C SER A 270 12.45 -9.37 -11.05
N SER A 271 11.25 -9.86 -10.73
CA SER A 271 10.31 -9.20 -9.81
C SER A 271 10.12 -10.06 -8.57
N TYR A 272 10.01 -9.40 -7.42
CA TYR A 272 9.69 -10.01 -6.13
C TYR A 272 8.18 -10.09 -5.86
N TYR A 273 7.35 -9.57 -6.75
CA TYR A 273 5.89 -9.64 -6.66
C TYR A 273 5.25 -9.76 -8.04
N THR A 274 4.18 -10.53 -8.14
CA THR A 274 3.32 -10.58 -9.32
C THR A 274 1.90 -10.96 -8.92
N GLU A 275 0.91 -10.42 -9.62
CA GLU A 275 -0.50 -10.71 -9.36
C GLU A 275 -1.30 -10.81 -10.66
N GLY A 276 -2.46 -11.44 -10.58
CA GLY A 276 -3.39 -11.52 -11.69
C GLY A 276 -4.74 -12.09 -11.27
N ILE A 277 -5.64 -12.20 -12.24
CA ILE A 277 -6.97 -12.77 -12.05
C ILE A 277 -7.06 -14.10 -12.79
N LEU A 278 -7.31 -15.18 -12.06
CA LEU A 278 -7.71 -16.47 -12.63
C LEU A 278 -9.23 -16.47 -12.83
N SER A 279 -9.70 -16.88 -14.01
CA SER A 279 -11.13 -16.91 -14.32
C SER A 279 -11.58 -18.24 -14.90
N LEU A 280 -12.74 -18.70 -14.45
CA LEU A 280 -13.50 -19.82 -15.00
C LEU A 280 -14.74 -19.31 -15.69
N ILE A 281 -15.08 -19.96 -16.81
CA ILE A 281 -16.36 -19.81 -17.49
C ILE A 281 -17.14 -21.11 -17.39
N ALA A 282 -18.44 -21.00 -17.14
CA ALA A 282 -19.31 -22.15 -17.06
C ALA A 282 -20.67 -21.90 -17.71
N ILE A 283 -21.31 -23.00 -18.13
CA ILE A 283 -22.71 -23.01 -18.54
C ILE A 283 -23.50 -23.70 -17.44
N ASP A 284 -24.49 -23.01 -16.89
CA ASP A 284 -25.35 -23.55 -15.85
C ASP A 284 -26.41 -24.53 -16.39
N ARG A 285 -27.17 -25.15 -15.50
CA ARG A 285 -28.22 -26.12 -15.88
C ARG A 285 -29.40 -25.51 -16.63
N ALA A 286 -29.52 -24.18 -16.63
CA ALA A 286 -30.52 -23.42 -17.36
C ALA A 286 -29.96 -22.81 -18.66
N GLU A 287 -28.80 -23.30 -19.12
CA GLU A 287 -28.12 -22.87 -20.35
C GLU A 287 -27.63 -21.42 -20.34
N ARG A 288 -27.37 -20.85 -19.16
CA ARG A 288 -26.85 -19.49 -19.00
C ARG A 288 -25.36 -19.50 -18.73
N THR A 289 -24.65 -18.51 -19.27
CA THR A 289 -23.23 -18.28 -19.00
C THR A 289 -23.03 -17.70 -17.60
N THR A 290 -22.07 -18.22 -16.86
CA THR A 290 -21.66 -17.71 -15.54
C THR A 290 -20.14 -17.73 -15.40
N LEU A 291 -19.59 -16.85 -14.57
CA LEU A 291 -18.16 -16.66 -14.37
C LEU A 291 -17.77 -16.77 -12.90
N ALA A 292 -16.56 -17.25 -12.64
CA ALA A 292 -15.93 -17.20 -11.33
C ALA A 292 -14.50 -16.68 -11.49
N SER A 293 -14.12 -15.68 -10.69
CA SER A 293 -12.78 -15.09 -10.73
C SER A 293 -12.14 -15.11 -9.34
N ALA A 294 -10.83 -15.30 -9.28
CA ALA A 294 -10.04 -15.19 -8.07
C ALA A 294 -8.76 -14.38 -8.33
N ARG A 295 -8.44 -13.45 -7.43
CA ARG A 295 -7.13 -12.83 -7.41
C ARG A 295 -6.10 -13.84 -6.90
N ILE A 296 -5.00 -13.95 -7.63
CA ILE A 296 -3.84 -14.77 -7.27
C ILE A 296 -2.62 -13.85 -7.27
N ALA A 297 -1.72 -14.05 -6.32
CA ALA A 297 -0.47 -13.31 -6.23
C ALA A 297 0.67 -14.24 -5.83
N ALA A 298 1.87 -13.96 -6.30
CA ALA A 298 3.09 -14.63 -5.87
C ALA A 298 4.08 -13.57 -5.34
N VAL A 299 4.73 -13.91 -4.22
CA VAL A 299 5.66 -13.02 -3.54
C VAL A 299 6.95 -13.75 -3.20
N ASP A 300 8.04 -12.99 -3.25
CA ASP A 300 9.35 -13.34 -2.74
C ASP A 300 9.71 -12.29 -1.70
N TYR A 301 9.80 -12.73 -0.44
CA TYR A 301 10.03 -11.87 0.70
C TYR A 301 11.51 -11.46 0.87
N SER A 302 12.40 -11.90 -0.03
CA SER A 302 13.82 -11.51 -0.04
C SER A 302 14.12 -10.23 -0.84
N ASP A 303 13.09 -9.48 -1.28
CA ASP A 303 13.28 -8.17 -1.93
C ASP A 303 14.05 -7.24 -1.00
N PRO A 304 15.27 -6.78 -1.32
CA PRO A 304 16.07 -5.93 -0.44
C PRO A 304 15.43 -4.56 -0.12
N GLU A 305 14.41 -4.16 -0.87
CA GLU A 305 13.61 -2.94 -0.65
C GLU A 305 12.25 -3.23 0.03
N GLY A 306 12.00 -4.49 0.40
CA GLY A 306 10.82 -4.91 1.15
C GLY A 306 10.89 -4.61 2.65
N THR A 307 9.73 -4.34 3.25
CA THR A 307 9.61 -4.00 4.67
C THR A 307 8.63 -4.92 5.40
N PHE A 308 9.03 -5.43 6.56
CA PHE A 308 8.13 -6.13 7.48
C PHE A 308 7.69 -5.22 8.62
N VAL A 309 6.42 -5.35 9.00
CA VAL A 309 5.90 -4.82 10.27
C VAL A 309 5.34 -5.98 11.07
N LEU A 310 5.90 -6.20 12.25
CA LEU A 310 5.44 -7.24 13.19
C LEU A 310 4.39 -6.63 14.12
N ASN A 311 3.25 -7.28 14.27
CA ASN A 311 2.22 -6.92 15.23
C ASN A 311 2.27 -7.85 16.44
N GLU A 312 2.18 -7.28 17.64
CA GLU A 312 2.02 -8.07 18.87
C GLU A 312 0.68 -8.81 18.89
N GLY A 313 -0.36 -8.18 18.33
CA GLY A 313 -1.76 -8.55 18.55
C GLY A 313 -2.26 -8.04 19.91
N ASN A 314 -3.55 -8.19 20.20
CA ASN A 314 -4.08 -7.94 21.53
C ASN A 314 -4.08 -9.26 22.36
N PRO A 315 -3.41 -9.32 23.51
CA PRO A 315 -3.32 -10.53 24.34
C PRO A 315 -4.64 -11.22 24.68
N SER A 316 -5.76 -10.50 24.62
CA SER A 316 -7.10 -11.03 24.92
C SER A 316 -7.93 -11.41 23.70
N SER A 317 -7.47 -11.09 22.48
CA SER A 317 -8.37 -10.85 21.35
C SER A 317 -7.85 -11.35 20.00
N ASP A 318 -6.53 -11.45 19.81
CA ASP A 318 -5.85 -11.83 18.57
C ASP A 318 -4.37 -12.14 18.83
N ASN A 319 -3.76 -12.93 17.95
CA ASN A 319 -2.34 -13.29 18.05
C ASN A 319 -1.45 -12.38 17.23
N GLY A 320 -0.14 -12.64 17.26
CA GLY A 320 0.81 -11.89 16.45
C GLY A 320 0.56 -12.08 14.95
N SER A 321 0.88 -11.05 14.17
CA SER A 321 0.76 -11.09 12.71
C SER A 321 1.92 -10.35 12.04
N VAL A 322 2.14 -10.66 10.76
CA VAL A 322 3.18 -10.01 9.95
C VAL A 322 2.49 -9.29 8.80
N ILE A 323 2.82 -8.01 8.63
CA ILE A 323 2.58 -7.25 7.42
C ILE A 323 3.88 -7.23 6.62
N TYR A 324 3.76 -7.34 5.30
CA TYR A 324 4.86 -7.10 4.37
C TYR A 324 4.48 -6.00 3.39
N ILE A 325 5.38 -5.05 3.17
CA ILE A 325 5.23 -3.95 2.20
C ILE A 325 6.26 -4.18 1.11
N THR A 326 5.81 -4.29 -0.14
CA THR A 326 6.68 -4.45 -1.31
C THR A 326 7.43 -3.15 -1.63
N SER A 327 8.49 -3.24 -2.41
CA SER A 327 9.26 -2.09 -2.92
C SER A 327 8.43 -1.05 -3.67
N ASP A 328 7.32 -1.46 -4.30
CA ASP A 328 6.37 -0.57 -4.96
C ASP A 328 5.17 -0.15 -4.07
N GLY A 329 5.26 -0.40 -2.77
CA GLY A 329 4.31 0.10 -1.76
C GLY A 329 3.03 -0.71 -1.60
N ARG A 330 2.92 -1.94 -2.14
CA ARG A 330 1.76 -2.81 -1.87
C ARG A 330 1.88 -3.46 -0.50
N LEU A 331 0.80 -3.36 0.28
CA LEU A 331 0.71 -3.98 1.60
C LEU A 331 0.08 -5.38 1.50
N ILE A 332 0.81 -6.38 1.96
CA ILE A 332 0.37 -7.76 2.18
C ILE A 332 0.09 -7.95 3.67
N ASN A 333 -1.18 -7.88 4.04
CA ASN A 333 -1.59 -8.09 5.42
C ASN A 333 -1.58 -9.60 5.77
N TYR A 334 -1.33 -9.93 7.04
CA TYR A 334 -1.27 -11.30 7.55
C TYR A 334 -0.38 -12.24 6.71
N ALA A 335 0.76 -11.74 6.21
CA ALA A 335 1.67 -12.43 5.32
C ALA A 335 2.02 -13.85 5.82
N TYR A 336 2.38 -13.98 7.09
CA TYR A 336 2.71 -15.28 7.68
C TYR A 336 1.52 -16.26 7.66
N TRP A 337 0.33 -15.82 8.08
CA TRP A 337 -0.86 -16.68 8.08
C TRP A 337 -1.24 -17.12 6.66
N ARG A 338 -1.12 -16.25 5.67
CA ARG A 338 -1.41 -16.58 4.26
C ARG A 338 -0.49 -17.67 3.70
N MET A 339 0.74 -17.73 4.20
CA MET A 339 1.74 -18.71 3.76
C MET A 339 1.65 -20.04 4.52
N ASN A 340 1.05 -20.05 5.72
CA ASN A 340 1.09 -21.21 6.62
C ASN A 340 -0.29 -21.77 7.01
N GLY A 341 -1.37 -20.99 6.84
CA GLY A 341 -2.72 -21.34 7.29
C GLY A 341 -2.93 -21.26 8.82
N THR A 342 -1.90 -20.85 9.56
CA THR A 342 -1.89 -20.77 11.03
C THR A 342 -1.35 -19.42 11.50
N GLU A 343 -1.79 -18.97 12.68
CA GLU A 343 -1.33 -17.71 13.27
C GLU A 343 -0.04 -17.89 14.10
N LEU A 344 0.70 -16.80 14.28
CA LEU A 344 1.83 -16.78 15.22
C LEU A 344 1.34 -16.97 16.67
N GLY A 345 2.30 -17.11 17.58
CA GLY A 345 2.03 -17.03 19.02
C GLY A 345 1.55 -15.64 19.44
N ASN A 346 0.86 -15.59 20.58
CA ASN A 346 0.32 -14.38 21.15
C ASN A 346 1.43 -13.44 21.68
N ALA A 347 1.28 -12.13 21.43
CA ALA A 347 2.25 -11.10 21.77
C ALA A 347 3.63 -11.36 21.12
N ALA A 348 3.66 -11.36 19.78
CA ALA A 348 4.92 -11.41 19.01
C ALA A 348 5.73 -10.12 19.24
N GLN A 349 6.97 -10.21 19.71
CA GLN A 349 7.73 -9.04 20.20
C GLN A 349 8.91 -8.65 19.33
N ASP A 350 9.56 -9.60 18.68
CA ASP A 350 10.77 -9.34 17.89
C ASP A 350 10.89 -10.31 16.74
N LEU A 351 11.56 -9.84 15.69
CA LEU A 351 11.83 -10.56 14.46
C LEU A 351 13.32 -10.42 14.15
N PHE A 352 13.96 -11.55 13.88
CA PHE A 352 15.37 -11.59 13.49
C PHE A 352 15.53 -12.35 12.18
N ILE A 353 16.38 -11.83 11.29
CA ILE A 353 16.65 -12.42 9.99
C ILE A 353 18.14 -12.75 9.93
N ALA A 354 18.46 -14.00 9.59
CA ALA A 354 19.82 -14.46 9.36
C ALA A 354 19.79 -15.81 8.63
N ASP A 355 20.81 -16.05 7.81
CA ASP A 355 21.07 -17.34 7.16
C ASP A 355 19.87 -17.86 6.34
N ASP A 356 19.26 -16.98 5.52
CA ASP A 356 18.03 -17.26 4.74
C ASP A 356 16.82 -17.67 5.61
N LYS A 357 16.87 -17.41 6.92
CA LYS A 357 15.81 -17.71 7.88
C LYS A 357 15.32 -16.48 8.60
N LEU A 358 14.05 -16.55 8.98
CA LEU A 358 13.34 -15.54 9.73
C LEU A 358 12.84 -16.18 11.02
N TYR A 359 13.12 -15.51 12.14
CA TYR A 359 12.83 -15.99 13.49
C TYR A 359 11.91 -15.00 14.20
N ILE A 360 10.77 -15.46 14.70
CA ILE A 360 9.79 -14.60 15.40
C ILE A 360 9.57 -15.13 16.80
N VAL A 361 9.79 -14.29 17.82
CA VAL A 361 9.57 -14.64 19.22
C VAL A 361 8.26 -14.06 19.74
N SER A 362 7.44 -14.91 20.38
CA SER A 362 6.17 -14.55 21.01
C SER A 362 6.20 -14.80 22.51
N GLN A 363 5.76 -13.81 23.28
CA GLN A 363 5.82 -13.78 24.74
C GLN A 363 5.03 -14.90 25.40
N ASN A 364 3.81 -15.14 24.92
CA ASN A 364 2.85 -16.01 25.58
C ASN A 364 2.76 -17.40 24.93
N GLY A 365 3.41 -17.59 23.79
CA GLY A 365 3.26 -18.79 22.95
C GLY A 365 1.83 -18.92 22.38
N GLY A 366 1.35 -20.15 22.23
CA GLY A 366 0.08 -20.44 21.55
C GLY A 366 0.25 -20.58 20.04
N ASN A 367 -0.73 -21.17 19.35
CA ASN A 367 -0.65 -21.56 17.93
C ASN A 367 0.71 -22.15 17.56
N ASP A 368 1.47 -21.42 16.75
CA ASP A 368 2.77 -21.82 16.22
C ASP A 368 3.93 -21.62 17.19
N GLY A 369 3.68 -21.32 18.47
CA GLY A 369 4.67 -21.42 19.54
C GLY A 369 5.24 -20.10 20.04
N MET A 370 6.28 -20.20 20.88
CA MET A 370 7.02 -19.08 21.47
C MET A 370 8.18 -18.62 20.58
N LEU A 371 8.71 -19.50 19.73
CA LEU A 371 9.65 -19.14 18.67
C LEU A 371 9.23 -19.86 17.39
N VAL A 372 9.14 -19.11 16.30
CA VAL A 372 8.91 -19.64 14.95
C VAL A 372 10.19 -19.48 14.14
N GLU A 373 10.58 -20.53 13.42
CA GLU A 373 11.57 -20.47 12.35
C GLU A 373 10.84 -20.60 11.01
N ALA A 374 11.08 -19.67 10.09
CA ALA A 374 10.56 -19.69 8.74
C ALA A 374 11.66 -19.49 7.71
N ASP A 375 11.44 -20.02 6.52
CA ASP A 375 12.22 -19.65 5.34
C ASP A 375 11.99 -18.16 5.03
N ALA A 376 13.06 -17.37 4.98
CA ALA A 376 12.92 -15.92 4.88
C ALA A 376 12.37 -15.49 3.51
N ARG A 377 12.64 -16.26 2.45
CA ARG A 377 12.21 -15.99 1.06
C ARG A 377 10.72 -16.26 0.84
N THR A 378 10.18 -17.31 1.46
CA THR A 378 8.79 -17.77 1.26
C THR A 378 7.88 -17.53 2.46
N LEU A 379 8.45 -17.16 3.61
CA LEU A 379 7.77 -17.03 4.91
C LEU A 379 7.08 -18.32 5.38
N LYS A 380 7.37 -19.46 4.76
CA LYS A 380 6.87 -20.77 5.16
C LYS A 380 7.64 -21.25 6.38
N ARG A 381 6.91 -21.64 7.42
CA ARG A 381 7.46 -22.18 8.65
C ARG A 381 8.27 -23.45 8.37
N THR A 382 9.50 -23.49 8.85
CA THR A 382 10.37 -24.67 8.81
C THR A 382 10.50 -25.36 10.17
N ASP A 383 10.35 -24.63 11.27
CA ASP A 383 10.21 -25.22 12.61
C ASP A 383 9.43 -24.29 13.57
N ASN A 384 8.99 -24.84 14.70
CA ASN A 384 8.49 -24.08 15.83
C ASN A 384 8.90 -24.68 17.18
N PHE A 385 8.92 -23.80 18.17
CA PHE A 385 9.25 -24.12 19.55
C PHE A 385 8.10 -23.70 20.45
N SER A 386 7.48 -24.69 21.04
CA SER A 386 6.32 -24.55 21.91
C SER A 386 6.71 -23.97 23.28
N LYS A 387 5.70 -23.80 24.14
CA LYS A 387 5.95 -23.43 25.54
C LYS A 387 6.66 -24.52 26.34
N ASP A 388 6.54 -25.78 25.93
CA ASP A 388 7.22 -26.88 26.61
C ASP A 388 8.72 -26.88 26.27
N ASP A 389 9.07 -26.64 25.01
CA ASP A 389 10.46 -26.43 24.56
C ASP A 389 11.10 -25.23 25.27
N CYS A 390 10.30 -24.20 25.54
CA CYS A 390 10.72 -22.92 26.12
C CYS A 390 10.32 -22.74 27.60
N SER A 391 10.09 -23.84 28.33
CA SER A 391 9.39 -23.83 29.64
C SER A 391 10.05 -23.00 30.75
N SER A 392 11.34 -22.71 30.64
CA SER A 392 12.09 -21.88 31.60
C SER A 392 12.07 -20.38 31.29
N LEU A 393 11.60 -19.99 30.08
CA LEU A 393 11.54 -18.58 29.69
C LEU A 393 10.41 -17.86 30.41
N SER A 394 10.72 -16.68 30.95
CA SER A 394 9.77 -15.77 31.55
C SER A 394 9.57 -14.54 30.67
N TRP A 395 8.53 -14.57 29.84
CA TRP A 395 8.12 -13.44 28.99
C TRP A 395 9.21 -13.05 27.97
N PRO A 396 9.64 -13.99 27.10
CA PRO A 396 10.69 -13.72 26.12
C PRO A 396 10.27 -12.61 25.17
N SER A 397 11.22 -11.80 24.74
CA SER A 397 10.91 -10.53 24.08
C SER A 397 11.78 -10.22 22.88
N HIS A 398 13.05 -10.64 22.87
CA HIS A 398 13.95 -10.34 21.76
C HIS A 398 14.74 -11.56 21.39
N VAL A 399 15.06 -11.68 20.11
CA VAL A 399 15.79 -12.84 19.56
C VAL A 399 16.92 -12.37 18.66
N ALA A 400 18.06 -13.04 18.76
CA ALA A 400 19.14 -12.96 17.80
C ALA A 400 19.63 -14.38 17.51
N VAL A 401 20.09 -14.65 16.30
CA VAL A 401 20.54 -16.00 15.91
C VAL A 401 21.96 -15.92 15.36
N VAL A 402 22.81 -16.84 15.83
CA VAL A 402 24.15 -17.07 15.29
C VAL A 402 24.25 -18.56 14.96
N GLY A 403 24.26 -18.89 13.66
CA GLY A 403 24.18 -20.27 13.19
C GLY A 403 22.92 -20.98 13.70
N ARG A 404 23.06 -22.07 14.47
CA ARG A 404 21.94 -22.83 15.06
C ARG A 404 21.65 -22.49 16.53
N THR A 405 22.24 -21.40 17.04
CA THR A 405 21.99 -20.95 18.41
C THR A 405 21.17 -19.66 18.40
N ALA A 406 19.95 -19.74 18.94
CA ALA A 406 19.13 -18.57 19.21
C ALA A 406 19.43 -18.01 20.61
N TYR A 407 19.72 -16.71 20.67
CA TYR A 407 19.84 -15.93 21.89
C TYR A 407 18.51 -15.26 22.16
N ILE A 408 17.83 -15.65 23.24
CA ILE A 408 16.49 -15.17 23.59
C ILE A 408 16.56 -14.36 24.87
N ARG A 409 16.18 -13.08 24.80
CA ARG A 409 16.10 -12.20 25.97
C ARG A 409 14.73 -12.31 26.63
N ASP A 410 14.70 -12.52 27.94
CA ASP A 410 13.50 -12.57 28.77
C ASP A 410 13.64 -11.68 30.03
N ASN A 411 12.76 -11.85 31.02
CA ASN A 411 12.84 -11.08 32.27
C ASN A 411 14.03 -11.42 33.18
N ALA A 412 14.62 -12.62 33.05
CA ALA A 412 15.73 -13.08 33.87
C ALA A 412 17.10 -12.74 33.26
N GLY A 413 17.16 -12.51 31.95
CA GLY A 413 18.38 -12.16 31.24
C GLY A 413 18.34 -12.66 29.79
N VAL A 414 19.43 -13.26 29.33
CA VAL A 414 19.55 -13.87 28.01
C VAL A 414 19.77 -15.37 28.15
N TRP A 415 19.12 -16.13 27.27
CA TRP A 415 19.17 -17.58 27.17
C TRP A 415 19.71 -17.98 25.80
N THR A 416 20.39 -19.11 25.72
CA THR A 416 20.65 -19.80 24.45
C THR A 416 19.67 -20.94 24.27
N LEU A 417 19.06 -21.02 23.09
CA LEU A 417 18.32 -22.18 22.60
C LEU A 417 19.08 -22.76 21.41
N ASP A 418 19.53 -24.00 21.54
CA ASP A 418 20.04 -24.77 20.40
C ASP A 418 18.84 -25.24 19.57
N LEU A 419 18.76 -24.80 18.32
CA LEU A 419 17.59 -24.98 17.48
C LEU A 419 17.40 -26.43 16.99
N ASP A 420 18.45 -27.25 17.04
CA ASP A 420 18.40 -28.64 16.54
C ASP A 420 18.08 -29.60 17.70
N SER A 421 18.74 -29.43 18.84
CA SER A 421 18.56 -30.25 20.05
C SER A 421 17.46 -29.75 20.98
N ARG A 422 16.94 -28.54 20.76
CA ARG A 422 15.94 -27.84 21.60
C ARG A 422 16.43 -27.59 23.03
N SER A 423 17.75 -27.58 23.23
CA SER A 423 18.34 -27.38 24.55
C SER A 423 18.36 -25.90 24.92
N LEU A 424 17.61 -25.54 25.96
CA LEU A 424 17.55 -24.19 26.51
C LEU A 424 18.48 -24.04 27.73
N LYS A 425 19.30 -22.98 27.73
CA LYS A 425 20.24 -22.69 28.83
C LYS A 425 20.32 -21.18 29.10
N GLN A 426 20.27 -20.79 30.38
CA GLN A 426 20.47 -19.39 30.77
C GLN A 426 21.96 -19.02 30.67
N ILE A 427 22.25 -17.80 30.20
CA ILE A 427 23.58 -17.22 30.28
C ILE A 427 23.68 -16.43 31.59
N GLU A 428 24.42 -16.97 32.56
CA GLU A 428 24.62 -16.33 33.86
C GLU A 428 25.27 -14.93 33.71
N GLY A 429 24.89 -14.00 34.58
CA GLY A 429 25.43 -12.62 34.58
C GLY A 429 24.73 -11.65 33.61
N THR A 430 23.76 -12.12 32.82
CA THR A 430 23.00 -11.29 31.86
C THR A 430 21.77 -10.61 32.47
N ALA A 431 21.55 -10.75 33.77
CA ALA A 431 20.48 -10.06 34.48
C ALA A 431 20.59 -8.54 34.28
N GLY A 432 19.46 -7.89 33.95
CA GLY A 432 19.40 -6.48 33.59
C GLY A 432 19.56 -6.19 32.09
N ALA A 433 19.62 -7.22 31.23
CA ALA A 433 19.43 -7.08 29.80
C ALA A 433 18.11 -6.34 29.50
N LEU A 434 18.20 -5.26 28.73
CA LEU A 434 17.06 -4.40 28.41
C LEU A 434 16.10 -5.12 27.47
N LYS A 435 14.82 -4.77 27.56
CA LYS A 435 13.79 -5.18 26.59
C LYS A 435 14.03 -4.36 25.32
N ASN A 436 15.03 -4.75 24.55
CA ASN A 436 15.46 -4.06 23.34
C ASN A 436 16.14 -5.05 22.39
N ARG A 437 16.18 -4.72 21.10
CA ARG A 437 16.81 -5.54 20.06
C ARG A 437 18.30 -5.75 20.35
N MET A 438 18.78 -6.93 19.99
CA MET A 438 20.19 -7.30 20.07
C MET A 438 20.81 -7.22 18.67
N ALA A 439 22.05 -6.73 18.56
CA ALA A 439 22.77 -6.70 17.29
C ALA A 439 23.72 -7.89 17.17
N VAL A 440 23.93 -8.38 15.95
CA VAL A 440 24.87 -9.46 15.66
C VAL A 440 25.95 -8.97 14.69
N VAL A 441 27.22 -9.19 15.05
CA VAL A 441 28.38 -8.93 14.19
C VAL A 441 29.34 -10.10 14.31
N GLY A 442 29.55 -10.82 13.21
CA GLY A 442 30.28 -12.09 13.22
C GLY A 442 29.59 -13.11 14.12
N ASP A 443 30.34 -13.65 15.09
CA ASP A 443 29.88 -14.62 16.08
C ASP A 443 29.43 -13.99 17.41
N LYS A 444 29.37 -12.65 17.47
CA LYS A 444 29.07 -11.89 18.69
C LYS A 444 27.67 -11.30 18.67
N VAL A 445 27.00 -11.39 19.82
CA VAL A 445 25.71 -10.75 20.08
C VAL A 445 25.90 -9.61 21.07
N PHE A 446 25.48 -8.41 20.68
CA PHE A 446 25.58 -7.19 21.49
C PHE A 446 24.24 -6.92 22.16
N VAL A 447 24.24 -6.96 23.49
CA VAL A 447 23.02 -6.88 24.31
C VAL A 447 23.03 -5.60 25.13
N PRO A 448 22.07 -4.68 24.92
CA PRO A 448 21.94 -3.49 25.75
C PRO A 448 21.52 -3.86 27.18
N ALA A 449 22.19 -3.32 28.20
CA ALA A 449 21.96 -3.67 29.61
C ALA A 449 22.15 -2.47 30.55
N ASN A 450 21.23 -1.50 30.48
CA ASN A 450 21.27 -0.24 31.24
C ASN A 450 22.53 0.57 30.91
N SER A 451 23.48 0.76 31.84
CA SER A 451 24.71 1.55 31.61
C SER A 451 25.87 0.73 31.05
N LYS A 452 25.58 -0.31 30.28
CA LYS A 452 26.56 -1.21 29.68
C LYS A 452 25.99 -1.93 28.46
N VAL A 453 26.88 -2.45 27.61
CA VAL A 453 26.57 -3.42 26.56
C VAL A 453 27.29 -4.72 26.89
N LEU A 454 26.55 -5.83 26.95
CA LEU A 454 27.12 -7.17 27.14
C LEU A 454 27.44 -7.75 25.77
N ILE A 455 28.62 -8.34 25.63
CA ILE A 455 29.03 -9.02 24.40
C ILE A 455 28.95 -10.50 24.69
N LEU A 456 28.07 -11.20 23.97
CA LEU A 456 27.91 -12.64 24.10
C LEU A 456 28.58 -13.35 22.93
N GLU A 457 29.31 -14.40 23.22
CA GLU A 457 29.99 -15.23 22.23
C GLU A 457 29.97 -16.68 22.73
N ASN A 458 29.66 -17.63 21.85
CA ASN A 458 29.62 -19.07 22.19
C ASN A 458 28.78 -19.37 23.45
N GLY A 459 27.64 -18.68 23.63
CA GLY A 459 26.74 -18.87 24.78
C GLY A 459 27.27 -18.40 26.13
N ASN A 460 28.27 -17.52 26.16
CA ASN A 460 28.84 -16.93 27.37
C ASN A 460 29.04 -15.41 27.21
N ILE A 461 29.22 -14.69 28.32
CA ILE A 461 29.64 -13.28 28.27
C ILE A 461 31.14 -13.24 27.94
N ALA A 462 31.47 -12.71 26.77
CA ALA A 462 32.85 -12.48 26.32
C ALA A 462 33.43 -11.17 26.88
N GLU A 463 32.62 -10.11 26.94
CA GLU A 463 33.03 -8.81 27.47
C GLU A 463 31.82 -8.03 28.02
N THR A 464 32.07 -7.08 28.92
CA THR A 464 31.10 -6.10 29.40
C THR A 464 31.65 -4.69 29.22
N ILE A 465 31.06 -3.94 28.28
CA ILE A 465 31.50 -2.59 27.94
C ILE A 465 30.68 -1.59 28.73
N ALA A 466 31.34 -0.81 29.58
CA ALA A 466 30.69 0.26 30.34
C ALA A 466 30.32 1.44 29.42
N MET A 467 29.11 1.97 29.59
CA MET A 467 28.59 3.11 28.84
C MET A 467 28.32 4.29 29.77
N GLU A 468 28.47 5.50 29.23
CA GLU A 468 28.02 6.72 29.89
C GLU A 468 26.50 6.84 29.68
N GLY A 469 25.74 6.99 30.77
CA GLY A 469 24.27 7.05 30.72
C GLY A 469 23.60 5.69 30.46
N THR A 470 22.31 5.72 30.14
CA THR A 470 21.53 4.52 29.84
C THR A 470 21.57 4.22 28.34
N VAL A 471 21.97 3.01 27.96
CA VAL A 471 21.90 2.53 26.57
C VAL A 471 20.43 2.47 26.13
N THR A 472 20.12 3.06 24.98
CA THR A 472 18.76 3.11 24.43
C THR A 472 18.61 2.40 23.08
N GLY A 473 19.71 1.95 22.49
CA GLY A 473 19.70 1.22 21.24
C GLY A 473 21.07 0.66 20.92
N VAL A 474 21.09 -0.55 20.35
CA VAL A 474 22.28 -1.18 19.77
C VAL A 474 21.84 -1.76 18.43
N ILE A 475 22.43 -1.26 17.34
CA ILE A 475 22.11 -1.71 15.97
C ILE A 475 23.40 -2.01 15.21
N LYS A 476 23.31 -2.94 14.26
CA LYS A 476 24.42 -3.22 13.34
C LYS A 476 24.73 -1.98 12.49
N SER A 477 26.01 -1.72 12.23
CA SER A 477 26.43 -0.71 11.27
C SER A 477 26.55 -1.31 9.87
N ASP A 478 26.35 -0.51 8.83
CA ASP A 478 26.67 -0.90 7.45
C ASP A 478 28.18 -1.06 7.24
N GLU A 479 29.00 -0.44 8.11
CA GLU A 479 30.43 -0.71 8.16
C GLU A 479 30.69 -2.05 8.84
N GLU A 480 31.28 -2.98 8.10
CA GLU A 480 31.61 -4.31 8.59
C GLU A 480 32.46 -4.25 9.86
N GLY A 481 32.07 -5.02 10.87
CA GLY A 481 32.80 -5.08 12.15
C GLY A 481 32.41 -4.00 13.15
N TYR A 482 31.40 -3.16 12.89
CA TYR A 482 30.96 -2.12 13.81
C TYR A 482 29.47 -2.23 14.20
N VAL A 483 29.17 -1.68 15.38
CA VAL A 483 27.80 -1.44 15.84
C VAL A 483 27.63 0.03 16.22
N TRP A 484 26.42 0.54 16.03
CA TRP A 484 26.00 1.83 16.57
C TRP A 484 25.35 1.62 17.94
N VAL A 485 25.72 2.45 18.90
CA VAL A 485 25.13 2.46 20.25
C VAL A 485 24.63 3.86 20.56
N SER A 486 23.39 3.99 21.01
CA SER A 486 22.85 5.25 21.52
C SER A 486 22.77 5.24 23.04
N CYS A 487 23.14 6.35 23.65
CA CYS A 487 23.11 6.52 25.11
C CYS A 487 22.35 7.78 25.51
N SER A 488 21.39 7.61 26.42
CA SER A 488 20.70 8.70 27.09
C SER A 488 21.62 9.30 28.16
N THR A 489 22.37 10.30 27.73
CA THR A 489 23.16 11.23 28.53
C THR A 489 22.56 12.65 28.41
N SER A 490 23.13 13.62 29.12
CA SER A 490 22.75 15.03 28.96
C SER A 490 24.00 15.85 28.64
N PRO A 491 24.20 16.25 27.38
CA PRO A 491 23.47 15.86 26.15
C PRO A 491 23.65 14.38 25.73
N ALA A 492 22.72 13.86 24.92
CA ALA A 492 22.71 12.47 24.44
C ALA A 492 23.91 12.13 23.54
N GLN A 493 24.27 10.84 23.46
CA GLN A 493 25.44 10.37 22.73
C GLN A 493 25.12 9.29 21.70
N ILE A 494 25.84 9.33 20.57
CA ILE A 494 25.95 8.25 19.58
C ILE A 494 27.39 7.73 19.60
N ILE A 495 27.54 6.41 19.62
CA ILE A 495 28.83 5.75 19.74
C ILE A 495 28.98 4.76 18.59
N LYS A 496 30.10 4.86 17.87
CA LYS A 496 30.57 3.80 16.97
C LYS A 496 31.46 2.86 17.76
N LEU A 497 31.07 1.61 17.87
CA LEU A 497 31.77 0.59 18.65
C LEU A 497 32.32 -0.50 17.73
N SER A 498 33.63 -0.72 17.77
CA SER A 498 34.29 -1.84 17.10
C SER A 498 33.93 -3.17 17.76
N ALA A 499 33.52 -4.15 16.96
CA ALA A 499 33.24 -5.51 17.42
C ALA A 499 34.50 -6.34 17.67
N THR A 500 35.66 -5.88 17.20
CA THR A 500 36.93 -6.63 17.26
C THR A 500 37.73 -6.30 18.51
N ASP A 501 37.89 -5.01 18.80
CA ASP A 501 38.76 -4.52 19.88
C ASP A 501 38.04 -3.59 20.88
N TYR A 502 36.73 -3.41 20.70
CA TYR A 502 35.86 -2.61 21.56
C TYR A 502 36.27 -1.14 21.70
N THR A 503 37.04 -0.62 20.73
CA THR A 503 37.30 0.81 20.62
C THR A 503 36.01 1.57 20.33
N MET A 504 35.87 2.74 20.95
CA MET A 504 34.67 3.58 20.88
C MET A 504 35.02 4.98 20.37
N GLU A 505 34.33 5.40 19.33
CA GLU A 505 34.26 6.81 18.92
C GLU A 505 32.90 7.37 19.34
N LYS A 506 32.89 8.50 20.06
CA LYS A 506 31.68 9.04 20.70
C LYS A 506 31.39 10.45 20.22
N HIS A 507 30.17 10.68 19.77
CA HIS A 507 29.65 12.01 19.47
C HIS A 507 28.52 12.39 20.39
N THR A 508 28.48 13.67 20.71
CA THR A 508 27.40 14.29 21.47
C THR A 508 26.43 14.93 20.50
N LEU A 509 25.14 14.63 20.66
CA LEU A 509 24.08 15.23 19.85
C LEU A 509 23.85 16.68 20.27
N THR A 510 23.77 17.59 19.28
CA THR A 510 23.52 19.01 19.52
C THR A 510 22.03 19.36 19.54
N GLU A 511 21.19 18.48 19.02
CA GLU A 511 19.73 18.62 18.94
C GLU A 511 19.04 17.29 19.24
N GLY A 512 17.80 17.34 19.72
CA GLY A 512 16.98 16.14 19.97
C GLY A 512 17.47 15.27 21.13
N GLY A 513 17.19 13.97 21.05
CA GLY A 513 17.55 12.98 22.07
C GLY A 513 17.22 11.55 21.63
N VAL A 514 17.69 10.56 22.40
CA VAL A 514 17.59 9.13 22.05
C VAL A 514 16.72 8.35 23.04
N SER A 515 15.65 8.96 23.56
CA SER A 515 14.68 8.24 24.41
C SER A 515 13.77 7.36 23.55
N ALA A 516 13.63 6.08 23.91
CA ALA A 516 12.61 5.18 23.36
C ALA A 516 11.29 5.21 24.17
N GLY A 517 11.22 5.97 25.27
CA GLY A 517 10.08 5.94 26.19
C GLY A 517 9.84 4.53 26.75
N TRP A 518 8.66 3.97 26.48
CA TRP A 518 8.29 2.59 26.84
C TRP A 518 8.54 1.59 25.70
N GLY A 519 9.04 2.06 24.55
CA GLY A 519 9.30 1.23 23.37
C GLY A 519 10.32 0.14 23.66
N ALA A 520 10.11 -1.01 23.02
CA ALA A 520 10.97 -2.18 23.07
C ALA A 520 11.97 -2.25 21.90
N THR A 521 12.08 -1.20 21.10
CA THR A 521 12.98 -1.14 19.93
C THR A 521 14.10 -0.12 20.15
N PRO A 522 15.21 -0.21 19.41
CA PRO A 522 16.30 0.77 19.50
C PRO A 522 15.80 2.20 19.26
N ALA A 523 16.28 3.15 20.05
CA ALA A 523 15.95 4.58 19.89
C ALA A 523 16.57 5.23 18.65
N ILE A 524 17.37 4.48 17.91
CA ILE A 524 18.07 4.89 16.70
C ILE A 524 17.86 3.86 15.59
N SER A 525 17.93 4.34 14.35
CA SER A 525 18.13 3.53 13.15
C SER A 525 19.20 4.20 12.29
N ALA A 526 19.78 3.50 11.32
CA ALA A 526 20.87 4.06 10.53
C ALA A 526 20.83 3.59 9.08
N LYS A 527 21.39 4.43 8.20
CA LYS A 527 21.73 4.12 6.82
C LYS A 527 23.13 4.69 6.56
N GLY A 528 24.09 3.80 6.34
CA GLY A 528 25.50 4.15 6.22
C GLY A 528 26.01 4.92 7.44
N ASP A 529 26.45 6.15 7.18
CA ASP A 529 27.02 7.10 8.15
C ASP A 529 25.96 8.01 8.81
N GLU A 530 24.70 7.89 8.40
CA GLU A 530 23.58 8.70 8.89
C GLU A 530 22.76 7.93 9.94
N ILE A 531 22.65 8.50 11.13
CA ILE A 531 21.89 7.95 12.26
C ILE A 531 20.64 8.79 12.49
N TYR A 532 19.49 8.14 12.48
CA TYR A 532 18.18 8.77 12.60
C TYR A 532 17.55 8.44 13.95
N PHE A 533 16.90 9.43 14.55
CA PHE A 533 16.22 9.31 15.84
C PHE A 533 15.12 10.35 15.98
N CYS A 534 14.20 10.12 16.91
CA CYS A 534 13.07 11.02 17.12
C CYS A 534 12.77 11.36 18.58
N ASN A 535 13.55 10.82 19.53
CA ASN A 535 13.35 11.01 20.97
C ASN A 535 11.93 10.64 21.47
N ASN A 536 11.28 9.65 20.85
CA ASN A 536 9.87 9.33 21.06
C ASN A 536 8.93 10.52 20.80
N THR A 537 9.24 11.30 19.76
CA THR A 537 8.44 12.43 19.26
C THR A 537 8.23 12.32 17.73
N SER A 538 7.36 13.16 17.19
CA SER A 538 7.09 13.25 15.76
C SER A 538 8.18 14.01 14.97
N THR A 539 9.18 14.56 15.65
CA THR A 539 10.29 15.25 15.00
C THR A 539 11.39 14.26 14.63
N ILE A 540 11.79 14.26 13.37
CA ILE A 540 12.90 13.46 12.87
C ILE A 540 14.19 14.28 13.00
N TYR A 541 15.21 13.66 13.57
CA TYR A 541 16.57 14.17 13.64
C TYR A 541 17.51 13.24 12.89
N ARG A 542 18.58 13.81 12.35
CA ARG A 542 19.67 13.08 11.71
C ARG A 542 21.00 13.51 12.31
N HIS A 543 21.86 12.54 12.57
CA HIS A 543 23.26 12.76 12.88
C HIS A 543 24.13 12.13 11.80
N THR A 544 24.93 12.94 11.12
CA THR A 544 25.95 12.46 10.18
C THR A 544 27.25 12.28 10.95
N PHE A 545 27.70 11.03 11.09
CA PHE A 545 28.77 10.70 12.02
C PHE A 545 30.12 11.23 11.55
N SER A 546 30.49 11.06 10.28
CA SER A 546 31.75 11.54 9.70
C SER A 546 31.97 13.06 9.82
N THR A 547 30.89 13.84 9.85
CA THR A 547 30.94 15.31 9.99
C THR A 547 30.60 15.79 11.40
N ASN A 548 30.25 14.87 12.32
CA ASN A 548 29.77 15.16 13.68
C ASN A 548 28.72 16.28 13.70
N THR A 549 27.75 16.19 12.79
CA THR A 549 26.69 17.21 12.63
C THR A 549 25.35 16.61 12.97
N THR A 550 24.56 17.32 13.77
CA THR A 550 23.18 16.93 14.10
C THR A 550 22.23 17.98 13.58
N GLU A 551 21.18 17.54 12.88
CA GLU A 551 20.16 18.42 12.31
C GLU A 551 18.74 17.95 12.64
N THR A 552 17.81 18.90 12.65
CA THR A 552 16.37 18.63 12.73
C THR A 552 15.82 18.62 11.31
N LEU A 553 15.27 17.50 10.87
CA LEU A 553 14.69 17.38 9.53
C LEU A 553 13.27 17.94 9.48
N GLY A 554 12.45 17.68 10.51
CA GLY A 554 11.10 18.25 10.59
C GLY A 554 10.14 17.46 11.46
N ASP A 555 9.00 18.08 11.77
CA ASP A 555 7.88 17.46 12.48
C ASP A 555 6.84 16.90 11.49
N VAL A 556 6.58 15.60 11.56
CA VAL A 556 5.66 14.92 10.63
C VAL A 556 4.25 14.74 11.18
N LYS A 557 4.00 15.11 12.45
CA LYS A 557 2.68 14.97 13.08
C LYS A 557 1.55 15.65 12.30
N PRO A 558 1.73 16.85 11.69
CA PRO A 558 0.65 17.48 10.92
C PRO A 558 0.18 16.67 9.70
N ASN A 559 0.96 15.71 9.23
CA ASN A 559 0.63 14.89 8.06
C ASN A 559 -0.22 13.65 8.40
N VAL A 560 -0.38 13.33 9.69
CA VAL A 560 -1.09 12.12 10.14
C VAL A 560 -2.29 12.51 10.99
N VAL A 561 -3.49 12.30 10.44
CA VAL A 561 -4.75 12.75 11.05
C VAL A 561 -4.98 12.14 12.44
N ASN A 562 -4.63 10.87 12.63
CA ASN A 562 -4.93 10.11 13.83
C ASN A 562 -3.74 9.98 14.79
N TRP A 563 -2.78 10.90 14.72
CA TRP A 563 -1.56 10.81 15.53
C TRP A 563 -1.85 10.83 17.04
N GLY A 564 -1.69 9.68 17.68
CA GLY A 564 -1.74 9.52 19.13
C GLY A 564 -0.35 9.32 19.73
N ILE A 565 0.13 8.09 19.65
CA ILE A 565 1.33 7.57 20.30
C ILE A 565 2.18 6.87 19.24
N ILE A 566 3.50 7.12 19.27
CA ILE A 566 4.48 6.30 18.55
C ILE A 566 4.57 4.96 19.28
N TYR A 567 4.19 3.87 18.61
CA TYR A 567 4.24 2.54 19.21
C TYR A 567 5.46 1.79 18.66
N ASN A 568 6.49 1.71 19.51
CA ASN A 568 7.86 1.34 19.12
C ASN A 568 8.51 2.37 18.16
N MET A 569 9.83 2.45 18.21
CA MET A 569 10.59 3.51 17.55
C MET A 569 10.53 3.37 16.02
N PRO A 570 10.46 4.50 15.31
CA PRO A 570 10.53 4.53 13.85
C PRO A 570 11.88 4.00 13.35
N ALA A 571 11.94 3.58 12.10
CA ALA A 571 13.16 3.06 11.51
C ALA A 571 13.37 3.57 10.08
N VAL A 572 14.62 3.91 9.76
CA VAL A 572 15.06 4.19 8.39
C VAL A 572 15.32 2.88 7.65
N HIS A 573 14.80 2.79 6.43
CA HIS A 573 15.09 1.69 5.53
C HIS A 573 16.54 1.80 5.03
N PRO A 574 17.39 0.78 5.23
CA PRO A 574 18.83 0.87 4.93
C PRO A 574 19.12 0.98 3.42
N VAL A 575 18.27 0.45 2.54
CA VAL A 575 18.41 0.60 1.07
C VAL A 575 17.75 1.88 0.56
N THR A 576 16.42 2.03 0.69
CA THR A 576 15.69 3.18 0.13
C THR A 576 16.00 4.49 0.85
N GLY A 577 16.27 4.46 2.16
CA GLY A 577 16.42 5.66 3.00
C GLY A 577 15.11 6.26 3.49
N GLU A 578 13.99 5.63 3.16
CA GLU A 578 12.67 6.04 3.65
C GLU A 578 12.53 5.78 5.15
N TYR A 579 11.80 6.63 5.84
CA TYR A 579 11.63 6.58 7.28
C TYR A 579 10.21 6.18 7.66
N TYR A 580 10.08 5.07 8.39
CA TYR A 580 8.82 4.42 8.70
C TYR A 580 8.42 4.72 10.14
N TYR A 581 7.24 5.32 10.33
CA TYR A 581 6.59 5.49 11.62
C TYR A 581 5.48 4.46 11.81
N ASN A 582 5.33 3.97 13.04
CA ASN A 582 4.15 3.28 13.51
C ASN A 582 3.47 4.12 14.58
N THR A 583 2.23 4.53 14.33
CA THR A 583 1.45 5.29 15.31
C THR A 583 0.10 4.65 15.58
N ILE A 584 -0.36 4.74 16.82
CA ILE A 584 -1.70 4.35 17.23
C ILE A 584 -2.39 5.54 17.89
N LEU A 585 -3.70 5.69 17.73
CA LEU A 585 -4.44 6.78 18.39
C LEU A 585 -4.38 6.65 19.92
N GLY A 586 -4.36 5.42 20.43
CA GLY A 586 -4.18 5.15 21.86
C GLY A 586 -4.37 3.67 22.21
N TYR A 587 -4.35 3.36 23.51
CA TYR A 587 -4.60 2.01 24.03
C TYR A 587 -6.08 1.62 24.00
N GLY A 588 -6.41 0.41 24.48
CA GLY A 588 -7.80 -0.06 24.57
C GLY A 588 -8.28 -0.59 23.22
N TRP A 589 -9.33 0.01 22.64
CA TRP A 589 -9.78 -0.26 21.26
C TRP A 589 -9.32 0.80 20.27
N SER A 590 -8.77 1.92 20.75
CA SER A 590 -8.25 2.99 19.89
C SER A 590 -7.02 2.57 19.09
N PHE A 591 -6.38 1.44 19.42
CA PHE A 591 -5.26 0.91 18.64
C PHE A 591 -5.67 0.49 17.22
N LEU A 592 -6.95 0.22 16.99
CA LEU A 592 -7.49 -0.06 15.65
C LEU A 592 -7.52 1.18 14.76
N THR A 593 -7.33 2.37 15.34
CA THR A 593 -7.03 3.59 14.59
C THR A 593 -5.54 3.83 14.65
N ASN A 594 -4.85 3.54 13.55
CA ASN A 594 -3.40 3.53 13.48
C ASN A 594 -2.92 3.80 12.06
N ASP A 595 -1.63 4.13 11.95
CA ASP A 595 -1.01 4.54 10.70
C ASP A 595 0.41 3.95 10.65
N ILE A 596 0.75 3.33 9.52
CA ILE A 596 2.14 3.14 9.09
C ILE A 596 2.41 4.25 8.09
N SER A 597 3.15 5.29 8.49
CA SER A 597 3.48 6.41 7.61
C SER A 597 4.94 6.38 7.19
N VAL A 598 5.17 6.67 5.91
CA VAL A 598 6.49 6.53 5.26
C VAL A 598 6.91 7.88 4.70
N TYR A 599 8.15 8.27 4.97
CA TYR A 599 8.68 9.57 4.57
C TYR A 599 9.97 9.45 3.76
N ASP A 600 10.03 10.15 2.63
CA ASP A 600 11.28 10.46 1.95
C ASP A 600 12.00 11.60 2.70
N LEU A 601 13.29 11.39 2.95
CA LEU A 601 14.17 12.31 3.69
C LEU A 601 15.21 13.00 2.78
N ASN A 602 15.10 12.86 1.46
CA ASN A 602 16.02 13.50 0.51
C ASN A 602 15.76 14.99 0.29
N SER A 603 14.59 15.50 0.70
CA SER A 603 14.24 16.93 0.67
C SER A 603 14.55 17.63 1.99
N ASP A 604 14.62 18.97 1.95
CA ASP A 604 14.84 19.83 3.15
C ASP A 604 13.79 19.62 4.26
N THR A 605 12.62 19.06 3.91
CA THR A 605 11.56 18.70 4.84
C THR A 605 11.08 17.28 4.52
N PRO A 606 10.83 16.41 5.51
CA PRO A 606 10.29 15.07 5.28
C PRO A 606 9.01 15.11 4.44
N ALA A 607 8.99 14.35 3.34
CA ALA A 607 7.85 14.26 2.44
C ALA A 607 7.17 12.91 2.62
N MET A 608 5.88 12.90 2.97
CA MET A 608 5.14 11.65 3.11
C MET A 608 4.93 11.01 1.73
N VAL A 609 5.39 9.76 1.57
CA VAL A 609 5.26 9.00 0.32
C VAL A 609 4.19 7.91 0.40
N ALA A 610 3.87 7.44 1.61
CA ALA A 610 2.79 6.50 1.85
C ALA A 610 2.18 6.65 3.25
N ASP A 611 0.91 6.26 3.36
CA ASP A 611 0.17 6.20 4.62
C ASP A 611 -0.78 5.00 4.60
N TYR A 612 -0.49 3.98 5.42
CA TYR A 612 -1.29 2.76 5.54
C TYR A 612 -2.11 2.79 6.83
N GLN A 613 -3.40 3.04 6.69
CA GLN A 613 -4.29 3.25 7.83
C GLN A 613 -4.97 1.95 8.28
N ASN A 614 -5.01 1.75 9.60
CA ASN A 614 -5.79 0.74 10.31
C ASN A 614 -5.40 -0.73 10.03
N TYR A 615 -4.13 -0.99 9.71
CA TYR A 615 -3.60 -2.34 9.49
C TYR A 615 -2.88 -2.94 10.70
N THR A 616 -2.34 -2.12 11.60
CA THR A 616 -1.50 -2.60 12.71
C THR A 616 -2.30 -2.92 13.96
N HIS A 617 -1.76 -3.86 14.74
CA HIS A 617 -2.33 -4.34 16.00
C HIS A 617 -1.22 -4.35 17.05
N PHE A 618 -0.97 -3.20 17.68
CA PHE A 618 0.19 -2.96 18.55
C PHE A 618 1.51 -3.35 17.85
N PRO A 619 2.01 -2.53 16.91
CA PRO A 619 3.15 -2.89 16.08
C PRO A 619 4.45 -3.01 16.91
N ALA A 620 4.95 -4.23 17.07
CA ALA A 620 6.15 -4.56 17.83
C ALA A 620 7.42 -3.90 17.24
N GLY A 621 7.46 -3.72 15.92
CA GLY A 621 8.57 -3.04 15.25
C GLY A 621 8.51 -3.11 13.73
N ILE A 622 9.43 -2.37 13.11
CA ILE A 622 9.72 -2.39 11.67
C ILE A 622 11.05 -3.13 11.45
N TYR A 623 11.08 -3.95 10.41
CA TYR A 623 12.21 -4.80 10.05
C TYR A 623 12.40 -4.76 8.54
N PHE A 624 13.65 -4.80 8.09
CA PHE A 624 14.00 -4.68 6.68
C PHE A 624 14.66 -5.95 6.19
N THR A 625 14.39 -6.28 4.93
CA THR A 625 14.96 -7.43 4.22
C THR A 625 16.43 -7.23 3.82
N ALA A 626 16.93 -6.00 3.83
CA ALA A 626 18.32 -5.68 3.48
C ALA A 626 19.39 -6.35 4.37
N GLY A 627 18.98 -7.10 5.40
CA GLY A 627 19.83 -7.94 6.24
C GLY A 627 19.65 -9.46 6.03
N PHE A 628 18.98 -9.88 4.96
CA PHE A 628 18.88 -11.29 4.56
C PHE A 628 20.25 -11.93 4.34
#